data_AF-A0A8J2W637-F1
#
_entry.id   AF-A0A8J2W637-F1
#
_cell.length_a   1.000
_cell.length_b   1.000
_cell.length_c   1.000
_cell.angle_alpha   90.00
_cell.angle_beta   90.00
_cell.angle_gamma   90.00
#
_symmetry.space_group_name_H-M   'P 1'
#
loop_
_entity.id
_entity.type
_entity.pdbx_description
1 polymer ?
#
loop_
_entity_poly.entity_id
_entity_poly.type
_entity_poly.pdbx_seq_one_letter_code
_entity_poly.pdbx_strand_id
1 'polypeptide(L)'
;MTLPDQSNLVRWGKGTEKTCYICGKAVGTAKHLLVGCKVLLDSGQYSRRHDRVLEIIREAVSLSVARAQREITTNERSIGFVREGTRAIKSNVKPYSILKAASDWTIMMDTYEKQYKIPEDICASASRPDICISIFAYFKARCDDRAYGALGNQHPQIPCHQGQ
;
A
#
# COMPACT_ATOMS: atom_id res chain seq x y z
N MET A 1 7.97 -12.47 25.38
CA MET A 1 7.20 -13.72 25.19
C MET A 1 7.86 -14.53 24.09
N THR A 2 8.00 -15.84 24.27
CA THR A 2 8.55 -16.75 23.24
C THR A 2 7.40 -17.37 22.43
N LEU A 3 7.53 -17.42 21.10
CA LEU A 3 6.50 -17.98 20.21
C LEU A 3 6.39 -19.50 20.38
N PRO A 4 5.22 -20.12 20.12
CA PRO A 4 5.05 -21.56 20.17
C PRO A 4 5.68 -22.25 18.94
N ASP A 5 7.00 -22.14 18.78
CA ASP A 5 7.76 -22.88 17.78
C ASP A 5 8.17 -24.28 18.29
N GLN A 6 8.59 -25.17 17.39
CA GLN A 6 8.87 -26.57 17.72
C GLN A 6 9.92 -26.71 18.84
N SER A 7 10.95 -25.86 18.82
CA SER A 7 12.00 -25.87 19.85
C SER A 7 11.44 -25.45 21.21
N ASN A 8 10.55 -24.45 21.24
CA ASN A 8 9.89 -24.01 22.46
C ASN A 8 8.86 -25.03 22.96
N LEU A 9 8.11 -25.69 22.06
CA LEU A 9 7.17 -26.75 22.44
C LEU A 9 7.87 -27.91 23.15
N VAL A 10 9.03 -28.35 22.65
CA VAL A 10 9.84 -29.36 23.34
C VAL A 10 10.32 -28.85 24.70
N ARG A 11 10.81 -27.60 24.76
CA ARG A 11 11.25 -26.98 26.02
C ARG A 11 10.13 -26.88 27.06
N TRP A 12 8.89 -26.69 26.62
CA TRP A 12 7.71 -26.61 27.50
C TRP A 12 7.12 -27.97 27.86
N GLY A 13 7.73 -29.08 27.41
CA GLY A 13 7.18 -30.43 27.61
C GLY A 13 5.87 -30.68 26.83
N LYS A 14 5.62 -29.89 25.78
CA LYS A 14 4.45 -29.98 24.90
C LYS A 14 4.77 -30.62 23.53
N GLY A 15 6.03 -31.01 23.31
CA GLY A 15 6.48 -31.67 22.09
C GLY A 15 7.64 -32.63 22.36
N THR A 16 7.86 -33.58 21.45
CA THR A 16 8.88 -34.62 21.56
C THR A 16 10.08 -34.37 20.64
N GLU A 17 9.84 -33.82 19.46
CA GLU A 17 10.86 -33.59 18.45
C GLU A 17 11.04 -32.11 18.19
N LYS A 18 12.30 -31.65 18.16
CA LYS A 18 12.68 -30.24 17.95
C LYS A 18 13.00 -29.90 16.49
N THR A 19 12.96 -30.87 15.59
CA THR A 19 13.29 -30.68 14.17
C THR A 19 12.18 -29.92 13.46
N CYS A 20 12.53 -29.22 12.39
CA CYS A 20 11.55 -28.52 11.57
C CYS A 20 10.63 -29.54 10.87
N TYR A 21 9.34 -29.52 11.19
CA TYR A 21 8.34 -30.40 10.57
C TYR A 21 8.18 -30.22 9.05
N ILE A 22 8.76 -29.16 8.49
CA ILE A 22 8.63 -28.84 7.05
C ILE A 22 9.84 -29.36 6.27
N CYS A 23 11.06 -29.09 6.74
CA CYS A 23 12.27 -29.50 6.03
C CYS A 23 12.95 -30.74 6.61
N GLY A 24 12.62 -31.14 7.84
CA GLY A 24 13.22 -32.27 8.57
C GLY A 24 14.69 -32.11 8.93
N LYS A 25 15.35 -31.01 8.57
CA LYS A 25 16.82 -30.88 8.61
C LYS A 25 17.36 -30.05 9.77
N ALA A 26 16.73 -28.92 10.07
CA ALA A 26 17.20 -27.97 11.08
C ALA A 26 16.28 -27.98 12.31
N VAL A 27 16.72 -27.34 13.40
CA VAL A 27 15.86 -27.10 14.58
C VAL A 27 14.71 -26.15 14.19
N GLY A 28 13.48 -26.55 14.49
CA GLY A 28 12.24 -25.84 14.19
C GLY A 28 12.01 -24.61 15.08
N THR A 29 12.98 -23.69 15.11
CA THR A 29 12.85 -22.39 15.78
C THR A 29 11.93 -21.46 14.99
N ALA A 30 11.35 -20.45 15.66
CA ALA A 30 10.57 -19.42 14.97
C ALA A 30 11.39 -18.75 13.84
N LYS A 31 12.66 -18.43 14.08
CA LYS A 31 13.54 -17.86 13.05
C LYS A 31 13.69 -18.80 11.84
N HIS A 32 13.88 -20.09 12.06
CA HIS A 32 13.98 -21.04 10.96
C HIS A 32 12.66 -21.11 10.16
N LEU A 33 11.52 -21.26 10.83
CA LEU A 33 10.20 -21.34 10.17
C LEU A 33 9.82 -20.04 9.45
N LEU A 34 10.18 -18.89 10.03
CA LEU A 34 9.75 -17.58 9.55
C LEU A 34 10.72 -16.89 8.62
N VAL A 35 12.02 -17.22 8.57
CA VAL A 35 12.97 -16.68 7.57
C VAL A 35 14.00 -17.67 7.00
N GLY A 36 14.22 -18.84 7.62
CA GLY A 36 15.39 -19.69 7.32
C GLY A 36 15.12 -21.03 6.65
N CYS A 37 13.87 -21.45 6.47
CA CYS A 37 13.53 -22.77 5.94
C CYS A 37 13.54 -22.75 4.41
N LYS A 38 14.55 -23.35 3.78
CA LYS A 38 14.69 -23.44 2.32
C LYS A 38 13.45 -24.05 1.65
N VAL A 39 12.92 -25.15 2.19
CA VAL A 39 11.71 -25.79 1.64
C VAL A 39 10.50 -24.85 1.65
N LEU A 40 10.34 -24.03 2.70
CA LEU A 40 9.28 -23.02 2.74
C LEU A 40 9.52 -21.88 1.75
N LEU A 41 10.78 -21.44 1.59
CA LEU A 41 11.16 -20.41 0.64
C LEU A 41 10.89 -20.88 -0.80
N ASP A 42 11.39 -22.06 -1.14
CA ASP A 42 11.29 -22.65 -2.48
C ASP A 42 9.83 -23.00 -2.85
N SER A 43 8.99 -23.34 -1.87
CA SER A 43 7.56 -23.62 -2.09
C SER A 43 6.69 -22.36 -2.22
N GLY A 44 7.25 -21.15 -2.13
CA GLY A 44 6.51 -19.90 -2.25
C GLY A 44 5.57 -19.59 -1.08
N GLN A 45 5.60 -20.38 0.00
CA GLN A 45 4.76 -20.16 1.18
C GLN A 45 5.08 -18.84 1.89
N TYR A 46 6.31 -18.36 1.77
CA TYR A 46 6.69 -17.03 2.24
C TYR A 46 5.91 -15.93 1.54
N SER A 47 5.93 -15.95 0.21
CA SER A 47 5.19 -15.00 -0.62
C SER A 47 3.70 -15.05 -0.30
N ARG A 48 3.12 -16.23 -0.09
CA ARG A 48 1.72 -16.35 0.33
C ARG A 48 1.43 -15.73 1.70
N ARG A 49 2.29 -15.95 2.71
CA ARG A 49 2.12 -15.32 4.04
C ARG A 49 2.25 -13.80 3.95
N HIS A 50 3.23 -13.33 3.18
CA HIS A 50 3.44 -11.92 2.90
C HIS A 50 2.21 -11.30 2.24
N ASP A 51 1.75 -11.86 1.13
CA ASP A 51 0.61 -11.38 0.37
C ASP A 51 -0.66 -11.41 1.24
N ARG A 52 -0.83 -12.42 2.09
CA ARG A 52 -1.95 -12.48 3.03
C ARG A 52 -1.93 -11.35 4.05
N VAL A 53 -0.75 -10.95 4.54
CA VAL A 53 -0.62 -9.78 5.43
C VAL A 53 -0.98 -8.50 4.67
N LEU A 54 -0.50 -8.35 3.43
CA LEU A 54 -0.84 -7.19 2.60
C LEU A 54 -2.34 -7.11 2.33
N GLU A 55 -3.01 -8.20 2.02
CA GLU A 55 -4.47 -8.26 1.85
C GLU A 55 -5.22 -7.75 3.08
N ILE A 56 -4.84 -8.21 4.28
CA ILE A 56 -5.48 -7.78 5.53
C ILE A 56 -5.28 -6.26 5.73
N ILE A 57 -4.09 -5.74 5.47
CA ILE A 57 -3.84 -4.31 5.55
C ILE A 57 -4.66 -3.56 4.51
N ARG A 58 -4.82 -4.12 3.30
CA ARG A 58 -5.63 -3.52 2.22
C ARG A 58 -7.05 -3.33 2.64
N GLU A 59 -7.64 -4.36 3.22
CA GLU A 59 -9.02 -4.35 3.70
C GLU A 59 -9.19 -3.29 4.79
N ALA A 60 -8.27 -3.24 5.76
CA ALA A 60 -8.30 -2.27 6.85
C ALA A 60 -8.17 -0.81 6.36
N VAL A 61 -7.25 -0.55 5.43
CA VAL A 61 -7.05 0.78 4.83
C VAL A 61 -8.25 1.16 3.97
N SER A 62 -8.76 0.24 3.14
CA SER A 62 -9.93 0.49 2.28
C SER A 62 -11.17 0.83 3.11
N LEU A 63 -11.39 0.12 4.21
CA LEU A 63 -12.47 0.43 5.15
C LEU A 63 -12.29 1.81 5.79
N SER A 64 -11.05 2.19 6.12
CA SER A 64 -10.73 3.50 6.70
C SER A 64 -10.97 4.63 5.68
N VAL A 65 -10.58 4.42 4.42
CA VAL A 65 -10.85 5.35 3.30
C VAL A 65 -12.35 5.52 3.09
N ALA A 66 -13.11 4.42 3.02
CA ALA A 66 -14.56 4.47 2.84
C ALA A 66 -15.29 5.19 3.99
N ARG A 67 -14.79 5.03 5.24
CA ARG A 67 -15.28 5.80 6.39
C ARG A 67 -14.98 7.29 6.23
N ALA A 68 -13.75 7.64 5.88
CA ALA A 68 -13.35 9.04 5.68
C ALA A 68 -14.17 9.72 4.57
N GLN A 69 -14.38 9.05 3.44
CA GLN A 69 -15.16 9.57 2.31
C GLN A 69 -16.62 9.89 2.68
N ARG A 70 -17.28 9.03 3.46
CA ARG A 70 -18.65 9.30 3.95
C ARG A 70 -18.72 10.55 4.82
N GLU A 71 -17.67 10.87 5.55
CA GLU A 71 -17.62 12.09 6.36
C GLU A 71 -17.34 13.34 5.52
N ILE A 72 -16.55 13.24 4.43
CA ILE A 72 -16.30 14.36 3.50
C ILE A 72 -17.62 14.84 2.88
N THR A 73 -18.46 13.92 2.40
CA THR A 73 -19.75 14.26 1.78
C THR A 73 -20.73 14.94 2.74
N THR A 74 -20.51 14.81 4.05
CA THR A 74 -21.37 15.42 5.08
C THR A 74 -20.88 16.76 5.61
N ASN A 75 -19.71 17.24 5.17
CA ASN A 75 -19.07 18.42 5.76
C ASN A 75 -18.51 19.35 4.69
N GLU A 76 -19.39 20.11 4.03
CA GLU A 76 -18.98 21.40 3.47
C GLU A 76 -18.50 22.25 4.64
N ARG A 77 -17.19 22.51 4.70
CA ARG A 77 -16.58 23.32 5.76
C ARG A 77 -17.11 24.75 5.63
N SER A 78 -18.19 25.05 6.35
CA SER A 78 -18.67 26.41 6.51
C SER A 78 -17.64 27.19 7.33
N ILE A 79 -16.94 28.11 6.68
CA ILE A 79 -16.07 29.07 7.38
C ILE A 79 -17.00 30.03 8.11
N GLY A 80 -17.01 29.95 9.44
CA GLY A 80 -17.75 30.88 10.28
C GLY A 80 -17.07 32.23 10.34
N PHE A 81 -17.65 33.26 9.70
CA PHE A 81 -17.20 34.64 9.85
C PHE A 81 -17.53 35.16 11.25
N VAL A 82 -16.58 35.85 11.87
CA VAL A 82 -16.75 36.46 13.20
C VAL A 82 -16.87 37.96 13.03
N ARG A 83 -17.83 38.58 13.74
CA ARG A 83 -18.04 40.03 13.69
C ARG A 83 -16.87 40.75 14.35
N GLU A 84 -16.55 41.93 13.82
CA GLU A 84 -15.55 42.82 14.41
C GLU A 84 -15.83 43.08 15.90
N GLY A 85 -14.78 43.06 16.72
CA GLY A 85 -14.88 43.21 18.18
C GLY A 85 -15.28 41.94 18.95
N THR A 86 -15.63 40.83 18.28
CA THR A 86 -15.95 39.55 18.94
C THR A 86 -14.86 38.51 18.76
N ARG A 87 -14.59 37.69 19.79
CA ARG A 87 -13.60 36.62 19.72
C ARG A 87 -14.26 35.32 19.26
N ALA A 88 -13.63 34.62 18.33
CA ALA A 88 -14.06 33.29 17.90
C ALA A 88 -14.07 32.33 19.10
N ILE A 89 -15.14 31.54 19.24
CA ILE A 89 -15.15 30.42 20.19
C ILE A 89 -14.15 29.38 19.69
N LYS A 90 -13.16 29.05 20.51
CA LYS A 90 -12.22 27.97 20.21
C LYS A 90 -12.98 26.65 20.18
N SER A 91 -13.27 26.14 18.98
CA SER A 91 -13.80 24.80 18.82
C SER A 91 -12.69 23.78 19.04
N ASN A 92 -13.03 22.65 19.65
CA ASN A 92 -12.10 21.54 19.80
C ASN A 92 -11.87 20.94 18.41
N VAL A 93 -10.77 21.34 17.75
CA VAL A 93 -10.45 20.90 16.39
C VAL A 93 -10.07 19.43 16.46
N LYS A 94 -10.91 18.56 15.88
CA LYS A 94 -10.54 17.14 15.73
C LYS A 94 -9.26 17.04 14.91
N PRO A 95 -8.34 16.12 15.25
CA PRO A 95 -7.12 15.94 14.48
C PRO A 95 -7.47 15.63 13.03
N TYR A 96 -6.79 16.32 12.12
CA TYR A 96 -6.97 16.13 10.68
C TYR A 96 -6.57 14.71 10.29
N SER A 97 -7.49 13.98 9.65
CA SER A 97 -7.19 12.67 9.07
C SER A 97 -6.70 12.87 7.65
N ILE A 98 -5.52 12.33 7.33
CA ILE A 98 -4.96 12.37 5.97
C ILE A 98 -5.93 11.78 4.95
N LEU A 99 -6.70 10.75 5.32
CA LEU A 99 -7.66 10.10 4.42
C LEU A 99 -8.84 11.02 4.04
N LYS A 100 -9.03 12.14 4.75
CA LYS A 100 -9.99 13.19 4.38
C LYS A 100 -9.46 14.20 3.38
N ALA A 101 -8.18 14.12 3.00
CA ALA A 101 -7.56 15.05 2.06
C ALA A 101 -8.07 14.89 0.62
N ALA A 102 -8.51 13.69 0.26
CA ALA A 102 -8.91 13.34 -1.09
C ALA A 102 -10.07 12.34 -1.08
N SER A 103 -10.83 12.32 -2.18
CA SER A 103 -11.97 11.43 -2.38
C SER A 103 -11.64 10.21 -3.25
N ASP A 104 -10.47 10.17 -3.87
CA ASP A 104 -10.08 9.24 -4.94
C ASP A 104 -8.79 8.48 -4.59
N TRP A 105 -8.68 8.01 -3.34
CA TRP A 105 -7.54 7.21 -2.90
C TRP A 105 -7.40 5.89 -3.68
N THR A 106 -6.17 5.60 -4.10
CA THR A 106 -5.75 4.37 -4.74
C THR A 106 -4.72 3.66 -3.86
N ILE A 107 -4.96 2.37 -3.59
CA ILE A 107 -4.10 1.53 -2.75
C ILE A 107 -3.42 0.49 -3.65
N MET A 108 -2.09 0.54 -3.68
CA MET A 108 -1.22 -0.38 -4.43
C MET A 108 -0.41 -1.22 -3.45
N MET A 109 -0.15 -2.46 -3.83
CA MET A 109 0.55 -3.44 -2.99
C MET A 109 1.51 -4.26 -3.83
N ASP A 110 2.66 -4.58 -3.26
CA ASP A 110 3.68 -5.40 -3.91
C ASP A 110 3.38 -6.86 -3.59
N THR A 111 2.49 -7.51 -4.36
CA THR A 111 2.24 -8.94 -4.19
C THR A 111 3.14 -9.74 -5.13
N TYR A 112 3.27 -11.05 -4.86
CA TYR A 112 4.05 -11.93 -5.73
C TYR A 112 3.55 -11.91 -7.19
N GLU A 113 2.23 -11.87 -7.39
CA GLU A 113 1.62 -11.86 -8.72
C GLU A 113 1.63 -10.49 -9.38
N LYS A 114 1.60 -9.41 -8.60
CA LYS A 114 1.42 -8.06 -9.09
C LYS A 114 2.39 -7.10 -8.42
N GLN A 115 3.51 -6.89 -9.09
CA GLN A 115 4.46 -5.85 -8.74
C GLN A 115 4.03 -4.53 -9.37
N TYR A 116 3.87 -3.50 -8.54
CA TYR A 116 3.62 -2.15 -9.03
C TYR A 116 4.95 -1.42 -9.25
N LYS A 117 4.94 -0.44 -10.15
CA LYS A 117 6.07 0.48 -10.35
C LYS A 117 5.63 1.87 -9.94
N ILE A 118 6.38 2.48 -9.04
CA ILE A 118 6.23 3.90 -8.74
C ILE A 118 6.88 4.68 -9.89
N PRO A 119 6.15 5.62 -10.54
CA PRO A 119 6.75 6.51 -11.52
C PRO A 119 7.92 7.29 -10.90
N GLU A 120 9.05 7.35 -11.59
CA GLU A 120 10.26 8.06 -11.13
C GLU A 120 9.98 9.52 -10.78
N ASP A 121 9.05 10.15 -11.50
CA ASP A 121 8.58 11.52 -11.28
C ASP A 121 7.97 11.75 -9.88
N ILE A 122 7.42 10.70 -9.24
CA ILE A 122 6.84 10.78 -7.88
C ILE A 122 7.91 10.59 -6.82
N CYS A 123 8.68 9.52 -6.98
CA CYS A 123 9.75 9.17 -6.07
C CYS A 123 10.72 8.25 -6.82
N ALA A 124 11.91 8.78 -7.12
CA ALA A 124 13.02 7.99 -7.61
C ALA A 124 13.53 7.11 -6.46
N SER A 125 12.97 5.90 -6.34
CA SER A 125 13.39 4.91 -5.36
C SER A 125 13.62 3.57 -6.03
N ALA A 126 14.79 2.98 -5.78
CA ALA A 126 15.06 1.59 -6.10
C ALA A 126 14.40 0.63 -5.09
N SER A 127 13.89 1.16 -3.97
CA SER A 127 13.15 0.38 -2.99
C SER A 127 11.72 0.13 -3.47
N ARG A 128 11.23 -1.09 -3.22
CA ARG A 128 9.85 -1.48 -3.47
C ARG A 128 9.13 -1.54 -2.12
N PRO A 129 8.34 -0.52 -1.77
CA PRO A 129 7.55 -0.59 -0.56
C PRO A 129 6.45 -1.64 -0.71
N ASP A 130 6.08 -2.33 0.36
CA ASP A 130 5.04 -3.34 0.29
C ASP A 130 3.65 -2.74 0.00
N ILE A 131 3.44 -1.47 0.41
CA ILE A 131 2.18 -0.74 0.26
C ILE A 131 2.46 0.70 -0.15
N CYS A 132 1.71 1.18 -1.16
CA CYS A 132 1.70 2.58 -1.57
C CYS A 132 0.26 3.09 -1.67
N ILE A 133 -0.01 4.25 -1.08
CA ILE A 133 -1.31 4.91 -1.09
C ILE A 133 -1.16 6.25 -1.79
N SER A 134 -1.94 6.50 -2.83
CA SER A 134 -1.86 7.70 -3.66
C SER A 134 -3.25 8.21 -4.07
N ILE A 135 -3.31 9.42 -4.63
CA ILE A 135 -4.54 10.03 -5.14
C ILE A 135 -4.64 9.73 -6.65
N PHE A 136 -5.77 9.18 -7.09
CA PHE A 136 -5.97 8.64 -8.44
C PHE A 136 -5.73 9.66 -9.56
N ALA A 137 -6.14 10.91 -9.35
CA ALA A 137 -5.92 12.00 -10.30
C ALA A 137 -4.44 12.17 -10.70
N TYR A 138 -3.51 11.90 -9.77
CA TYR A 138 -2.08 12.00 -10.04
C TYR A 138 -1.56 10.82 -10.89
N PHE A 139 -2.11 9.63 -10.70
CA PHE A 139 -1.59 8.40 -11.31
C PHE A 139 -2.23 8.09 -12.68
N LYS A 140 -3.55 8.28 -12.85
CA LYS A 140 -4.24 8.01 -14.13
C LYS A 140 -3.87 9.00 -15.22
N ALA A 141 -3.79 10.30 -14.91
CA ALA A 141 -3.33 11.32 -15.86
C ALA A 141 -1.98 10.95 -16.49
N ARG A 142 -1.10 10.29 -15.73
CA ARG A 142 0.25 9.90 -16.18
C ARG A 142 0.32 8.55 -16.91
N CYS A 143 -0.53 7.60 -16.55
CA CYS A 143 -0.67 6.35 -17.33
C CYS A 143 -1.23 6.63 -18.73
N ASP A 144 -2.18 7.57 -18.86
CA ASP A 144 -2.76 7.95 -20.15
C ASP A 144 -1.77 8.78 -20.99
N ASP A 145 -0.94 9.65 -20.38
CA ASP A 145 0.21 10.31 -21.06
C ASP A 145 1.20 9.29 -21.67
N ARG A 146 1.50 8.20 -20.94
CA ARG A 146 2.44 7.17 -21.40
C ARG A 146 1.82 6.23 -22.44
N ALA A 147 0.50 6.08 -22.46
CA ALA A 147 -0.21 5.36 -23.53
C ALA A 147 -0.23 6.17 -24.85
N TYR A 148 -0.29 7.50 -24.78
CA TYR A 148 -0.12 8.37 -25.96
C TYR A 148 1.32 8.43 -26.47
N GLY A 149 2.33 8.30 -25.61
CA GLY A 149 3.75 8.26 -26.02
C GLY A 149 4.21 6.97 -26.70
N ALA A 150 3.42 5.87 -26.60
CA ALA A 150 3.76 4.57 -27.17
C ALA A 150 3.04 4.26 -28.50
N LEU A 151 2.11 5.12 -28.93
CA LEU A 151 1.41 5.03 -30.21
C LEU A 151 1.59 6.33 -30.98
N GLY A 152 2.59 6.36 -31.88
CA GLY A 152 2.58 7.30 -33.01
C GLY A 152 3.77 8.25 -33.11
N ASN A 153 4.96 7.71 -33.39
CA ASN A 153 5.80 8.30 -34.43
C ASN A 153 5.10 8.14 -35.79
N GLN A 154 4.04 8.91 -36.01
CA GLN A 154 3.49 9.22 -37.32
C GLN A 154 3.03 10.67 -37.25
N HIS A 155 3.99 11.55 -37.47
CA HIS A 155 3.77 12.94 -37.77
C HIS A 155 3.02 13.05 -39.11
N PRO A 156 1.78 13.58 -39.17
CA PRO A 156 1.28 14.13 -40.42
C PRO A 156 1.92 15.51 -40.56
N GLN A 157 2.84 15.63 -41.52
CA GLN A 157 3.29 16.93 -42.02
C GLN A 157 2.05 17.73 -42.45
N ILE A 158 1.77 18.83 -41.76
CA ILE A 158 0.78 19.81 -42.20
C ILE A 158 1.46 20.67 -43.27
N PRO A 159 0.97 20.72 -44.52
CA PRO A 159 1.55 21.59 -45.53
C PRO A 159 1.24 23.05 -45.21
N CYS A 160 2.29 23.86 -45.05
CA CYS A 160 2.18 25.31 -45.00
C CYS A 160 1.65 25.84 -46.33
N HIS A 161 0.42 26.35 -46.34
CA HIS A 161 -0.08 27.16 -47.44
C HIS A 161 0.74 28.45 -47.53
N GLN A 162 1.54 28.59 -48.59
CA GLN A 162 2.02 29.89 -49.05
C GLN A 162 0.84 30.59 -49.74
N GLY A 163 0.33 31.63 -49.09
CA GLY A 163 -0.57 32.60 -49.68
C GLY A 163 0.23 33.60 -50.53
N GLN A 164 -0.41 33.97 -51.65
CA GLN A 164 0.06 34.80 -52.76
C GLN A 164 0.57 36.18 -52.37
#